data_AF-A0A2M7BRE8-F1
#
_entry.id   AF-A0A2M7BRE8-F1
#
_cell.length_a   1.000
_cell.length_b   1.000
_cell.length_c   1.000
_cell.angle_alpha   90.00
_cell.angle_beta   90.00
_cell.angle_gamma   90.00
#
_symmetry.space_group_name_H-M   'P 1'
#
loop_
_entity.id
_entity.type
_entity.pdbx_description
1 polymer ?
#
loop_
_entity_poly.entity_id
_entity_poly.type
_entity_poly.pdbx_seq_one_letter_code
_entity_poly.pdbx_strand_id
1 'polypeptide(L)'
;MNTIRLSATSARNNFFELLNQVALGKHVIIERDNKEVAIISPKKKKMDWKAFLKAAKAARGILKNYDPMDNPLRRPGASDFLGKWDKGLDISKIK
;
A
#
# COMPACT_ATOMS: atom_id res chain seq x y z
N MET A 1 -1.02 -20.04 -15.61
CA MET A 1 -0.31 -19.30 -14.54
C MET A 1 0.77 -20.20 -14.01
N ASN A 2 2.04 -19.79 -14.08
CA ASN A 2 3.16 -20.65 -13.65
C ASN A 2 3.60 -20.20 -12.24
N THR A 3 3.27 -21.01 -11.25
CA THR A 3 3.45 -20.69 -9.82
C THR A 3 4.44 -21.67 -9.20
N ILE A 4 5.41 -21.16 -8.46
CA ILE A 4 6.43 -21.95 -7.76
C ILE A 4 6.14 -21.87 -6.26
N ARG A 5 6.00 -23.03 -5.61
CA ARG A 5 5.85 -23.14 -4.16
C ARG A 5 7.17 -23.60 -3.56
N LEU A 6 7.60 -22.95 -2.49
CA LEU A 6 8.88 -23.25 -1.85
C LEU A 6 8.87 -22.86 -0.37
N SER A 7 9.69 -23.55 0.42
CA SER A 7 9.83 -23.28 1.85
C SER A 7 10.52 -21.95 2.11
N ALA A 8 10.25 -21.32 3.26
CA ALA A 8 10.93 -20.10 3.68
C ALA A 8 12.47 -20.22 3.66
N THR A 9 13.00 -21.38 4.02
CA THR A 9 14.46 -21.65 4.00
C THR A 9 15.01 -21.69 2.58
N SER A 10 14.30 -22.37 1.66
CA SER A 10 14.68 -22.41 0.25
C SER A 10 14.56 -21.02 -0.42
N ALA A 11 13.54 -20.26 -0.05
CA ALA A 11 13.32 -18.88 -0.50
C ALA A 11 14.50 -17.97 -0.15
N ARG A 12 14.98 -18.10 1.09
CA ARG A 12 16.12 -17.32 1.59
C ARG A 12 17.40 -17.64 0.84
N ASN A 13 17.68 -18.93 0.63
CA ASN A 13 18.94 -19.36 0.03
C ASN A 13 19.03 -19.01 -1.46
N ASN A 14 17.90 -19.07 -2.18
CA ASN A 14 17.84 -18.85 -3.63
C ASN A 14 17.15 -17.52 -4.00
N PHE A 15 17.16 -16.55 -3.09
CA PHE A 15 16.32 -15.35 -3.20
C PHE A 15 16.50 -14.58 -4.52
N PHE A 16 17.75 -14.34 -4.93
CA PHE A 16 18.04 -13.58 -6.16
C PHE A 16 17.67 -14.34 -7.44
N GLU A 17 17.85 -15.66 -7.46
CA GLU A 17 17.42 -16.49 -8.59
C GLU A 17 15.91 -16.48 -8.75
N LEU A 18 15.18 -16.54 -7.63
CA LEU A 18 13.73 -16.43 -7.61
C LEU A 18 13.28 -15.06 -8.13
N LEU A 19 13.98 -13.98 -7.82
CA LEU A 19 13.68 -12.65 -8.37
C LEU A 19 13.84 -12.60 -9.90
N ASN A 20 14.86 -13.26 -10.46
CA ASN A 20 15.03 -13.36 -11.91
C ASN A 20 13.85 -14.10 -12.56
N GLN A 21 13.39 -15.18 -11.93
CA GLN A 21 12.24 -15.94 -12.41
C GLN A 21 10.93 -15.16 -12.27
N VAL A 22 10.76 -14.39 -11.19
CA VAL A 22 9.63 -13.49 -10.99
C VAL A 22 9.62 -12.38 -12.03
N ALA A 23 10.79 -11.84 -12.39
CA ALA A 23 10.90 -10.83 -13.45
C ALA A 23 10.44 -11.34 -14.82
N LEU A 24 10.58 -12.65 -15.09
CA LEU A 24 10.05 -13.34 -16.27
C LEU A 24 8.53 -13.61 -16.22
N GLY A 25 7.86 -13.19 -15.16
CA GLY A 25 6.40 -13.31 -15.01
C GLY A 25 5.92 -14.48 -14.16
N LYS A 26 6.82 -15.18 -13.44
CA LYS A 26 6.42 -16.25 -12.52
C LYS A 26 5.95 -15.68 -11.17
N HIS A 27 5.07 -16.41 -10.51
CA HIS A 27 4.67 -16.14 -9.14
C HIS A 27 5.36 -17.12 -8.21
N VAL A 28 5.86 -16.64 -7.07
CA VAL A 28 6.52 -17.47 -6.05
C VAL A 28 5.71 -17.38 -4.77
N ILE A 29 5.22 -18.52 -4.28
CA ILE A 29 4.54 -18.65 -2.99
C ILE A 29 5.55 -19.23 -2.00
N ILE A 30 5.74 -18.52 -0.89
CA ILE A 30 6.61 -18.93 0.21
C ILE A 30 5.75 -19.53 1.31
N GLU A 31 6.05 -20.78 1.64
CA GLU A 31 5.36 -21.54 2.67
C GLU A 31 6.26 -21.75 3.89
N ARG A 32 5.66 -21.71 5.07
CA ARG A 32 6.28 -22.10 6.34
C ARG A 32 5.27 -22.94 7.11
N ASP A 33 5.70 -24.12 7.58
CA ASP A 33 4.84 -25.02 8.35
C ASP A 33 3.51 -25.35 7.63
N ASN A 34 3.59 -25.62 6.32
CA ASN A 34 2.46 -25.88 5.41
C ASN A 34 1.42 -24.75 5.33
N LYS A 35 1.79 -23.53 5.72
CA LYS A 35 0.96 -22.33 5.58
C LYS A 35 1.63 -21.36 4.61
N GLU A 36 0.84 -20.77 3.73
CA GLU A 36 1.29 -19.68 2.86
C GLU A 36 1.59 -18.45 3.74
N VAL A 37 2.83 -17.96 3.68
CA VAL A 37 3.28 -16.81 4.49
C VAL A 37 3.53 -15.58 3.64
N ALA A 38 4.00 -15.75 2.40
CA ALA A 38 4.28 -14.63 1.51
C ALA A 38 4.17 -15.01 0.04
N ILE A 39 3.89 -14.01 -0.82
CA ILE A 39 3.82 -14.15 -2.28
C ILE A 39 4.73 -13.11 -2.91
N ILE A 40 5.66 -13.54 -3.75
CA ILE A 40 6.45 -12.67 -4.61
C ILE A 40 5.84 -12.69 -6.01
N SER A 41 5.49 -11.50 -6.51
CA SER A 41 4.91 -11.33 -7.83
C SER A 41 5.62 -10.22 -8.60
N PRO A 42 5.70 -10.30 -9.93
CA PRO A 42 6.28 -9.24 -10.74
C PRO A 42 5.57 -7.91 -10.47
N LYS A 43 6.36 -6.86 -10.23
CA LYS A 43 5.82 -5.50 -10.15
C LYS A 43 5.24 -5.14 -11.51
N LYS A 44 3.93 -4.89 -11.57
CA LYS A 44 3.29 -4.37 -12.79
C LYS A 44 3.96 -3.02 -13.13
N LYS A 45 4.62 -2.93 -14.30
CA LYS A 45 5.30 -1.70 -14.78
C LYS A 45 4.36 -0.50 -14.89
N LYS A 46 3.06 -0.76 -15.06
CA LYS A 46 2.02 0.27 -15.07
C LYS A 46 1.11 0.05 -13.87
N MET A 47 0.90 1.11 -13.09
CA MET A 47 -0.11 1.12 -12.05
C MET A 47 -1.46 0.88 -12.71
N ASP A 48 -2.17 -0.15 -12.26
CA ASP A 48 -3.52 -0.43 -12.72
C ASP A 48 -4.46 0.58 -12.06
N TRP A 49 -4.55 1.76 -12.68
CA TRP A 49 -5.39 2.86 -12.22
C TRP A 49 -6.85 2.46 -12.04
N LYS A 50 -7.32 1.46 -12.79
CA LYS A 50 -8.70 0.96 -12.69
C LYS A 50 -8.87 0.13 -11.42
N ALA A 51 -7.93 -0.76 -11.11
CA ALA A 51 -7.92 -1.51 -9.86
C ALA A 51 -7.70 -0.61 -8.65
N PHE A 52 -6.80 0.37 -8.75
CA PHE A 52 -6.57 1.38 -7.70
C PHE A 52 -7.81 2.24 -7.45
N LEU A 53 -8.46 2.75 -8.50
CA LEU A 53 -9.70 3.52 -8.39
C LEU A 53 -10.82 2.68 -7.75
N LYS A 54 -10.91 1.39 -8.09
CA LYS A 54 -11.88 0.46 -7.50
C LYS A 54 -11.59 0.23 -6.01
N ALA A 55 -10.34 -0.02 -5.64
CA ALA A 55 -9.91 -0.18 -4.26
C ALA A 55 -10.10 1.11 -3.45
N ALA A 56 -9.78 2.27 -4.02
CA ALA A 56 -10.00 3.58 -3.40
C ALA A 56 -11.50 3.88 -3.21
N LYS A 57 -12.36 3.56 -4.19
CA LYS A 57 -13.82 3.67 -4.05
C LYS A 57 -14.38 2.71 -3.00
N ALA A 58 -13.81 1.52 -2.85
CA ALA A 58 -14.19 0.57 -1.80
C ALA A 58 -13.69 1.02 -0.41
N ALA A 59 -12.46 1.54 -0.33
CA ALA A 59 -11.84 2.08 0.88
C ALA A 59 -12.43 3.43 1.33
N ARG A 60 -13.13 4.15 0.44
CA ARG A 60 -13.96 5.34 0.75
C ARG A 60 -15.10 5.07 1.76
N GLY A 61 -15.13 3.92 2.43
CA GLY A 61 -16.03 3.66 3.56
C GLY A 61 -16.00 4.73 4.65
N ILE A 62 -14.90 5.48 4.83
CA ILE A 62 -14.78 6.59 5.79
C ILE A 62 -15.30 7.94 5.21
N LEU A 63 -15.33 8.09 3.88
CA LEU A 63 -15.69 9.34 3.18
C LEU A 63 -16.95 9.17 2.31
N LYS A 64 -17.80 8.20 2.62
CA LYS A 64 -18.96 7.83 1.80
C LYS A 64 -19.96 9.00 1.61
N ASN A 65 -19.98 9.93 2.56
CA ASN A 65 -20.81 11.13 2.58
C ASN A 65 -19.99 12.43 2.39
N TYR A 66 -18.76 12.33 1.88
CA TYR A 66 -17.91 13.51 1.68
C TYR A 66 -18.39 14.31 0.47
N ASP A 67 -18.98 15.49 0.73
CA ASP A 67 -19.20 16.50 -0.30
C ASP A 67 -17.86 17.21 -0.60
N PRO A 68 -17.41 17.30 -1.86
CA PRO A 68 -16.26 18.11 -2.23
C PRO A 68 -16.31 19.57 -1.75
N MET A 69 -17.50 20.11 -1.46
CA MET A 69 -17.71 21.44 -0.89
C MET A 69 -17.45 21.52 0.63
N ASP A 70 -17.53 20.39 1.35
CA ASP A 70 -17.14 20.29 2.77
C ASP A 70 -15.62 20.23 2.95
N ASN A 71 -14.85 20.33 1.85
CA ASN A 71 -13.40 20.39 1.93
C ASN A 71 -12.96 21.70 2.58
N PRO A 72 -12.37 21.67 3.80
CA PRO A 72 -11.91 22.88 4.48
C PRO A 72 -10.79 23.60 3.72
N LEU A 73 -10.20 22.96 2.69
CA LEU A 73 -9.19 23.52 1.79
C LEU A 73 -9.76 24.20 0.54
N ARG A 74 -11.04 23.97 0.20
CA ARG A 74 -11.67 24.52 -1.02
C ARG A 74 -12.69 25.62 -0.74
N ARG A 75 -13.06 25.85 0.52
CA ARG A 75 -13.90 26.99 0.89
C ARG A 75 -13.15 28.32 0.73
N PRO A 76 -13.79 29.39 0.24
CA PRO A 76 -13.25 30.74 0.36
C PRO A 76 -12.93 31.04 1.83
N GLY A 77 -11.70 31.46 2.15
CA GLY A 77 -11.23 31.66 3.55
C GLY A 77 -10.58 30.42 4.21
N ALA A 78 -10.35 29.34 3.47
CA ALA A 78 -9.64 28.14 3.94
C ALA A 78 -8.22 28.39 4.48
N SER A 79 -7.55 29.44 4.01
CA SER A 79 -6.20 29.83 4.40
C SER A 79 -6.05 30.08 5.90
N ASP A 80 -7.11 30.51 6.59
CA ASP A 80 -7.07 30.89 7.99
C ASP A 80 -7.01 29.69 8.95
N PHE A 81 -7.34 28.50 8.44
CA PHE A 81 -7.30 27.22 9.16
C PHE A 81 -5.98 26.47 8.97
N LEU A 82 -5.35 26.60 7.80
CA LEU A 82 -4.17 25.84 7.35
C LEU A 82 -2.83 26.19 8.03
N GLY A 83 -2.84 26.94 9.14
CA GLY A 83 -1.63 27.30 9.88
C GLY A 83 -1.83 27.43 11.38
N LYS A 84 -2.84 26.74 11.94
CA LYS A 84 -3.12 26.73 13.39
C LYS A 84 -2.91 25.36 14.06
N TRP A 85 -2.71 24.29 13.29
CA TRP A 85 -2.57 22.92 13.82
C TRP A 85 -1.27 22.70 14.62
N ASP A 86 -0.31 23.59 14.42
CA ASP A 86 1.07 23.54 14.87
C ASP A 86 1.39 24.71 15.83
N LYS A 87 0.43 25.59 16.11
CA LYS A 87 0.59 26.76 16.99
C LYS A 87 0.41 26.47 18.50
N GLY A 88 0.16 25.22 18.90
CA GLY A 88 -0.06 24.83 20.29
C GLY A 88 0.73 23.62 20.77
N LEU A 89 1.60 23.04 19.93
CA LEU A 89 2.46 21.92 20.33
C LEU A 89 3.72 22.47 21.01
N ASP A 90 3.61 22.72 22.31
CA ASP A 90 4.77 22.97 23.17
C ASP A 90 5.56 21.65 23.30
N ILE A 91 6.60 21.53 22.47
CA ILE A 91 7.46 20.35 22.33
C ILE A 91 8.20 20.03 23.64
N SER A 92 8.18 20.93 24.63
CA SER A 92 8.81 20.76 25.94
C SER A 92 8.06 19.83 26.91
N LYS A 93 6.80 19.46 26.61
CA LYS A 93 5.96 18.61 27.50
C LYS A 93 5.79 17.16 27.05
N ILE A 94 6.45 16.75 25.97
CA ILE A 94 6.47 15.34 25.55
C ILE A 94 7.67 14.68 26.26
N LYS A 95 7.40 14.06 27.42
CA LYS A 95 8.35 13.24 28.19
C LYS A 95 7.83 11.82 28.30
#